data_AF-A0AAD2PWU0-F1
#
_entry.id   AF-A0AAD2PWU0-F1
#
_cell.length_a   1.000
_cell.length_b   1.000
_cell.length_c   1.000
_cell.angle_alpha   90.00
_cell.angle_beta   90.00
_cell.angle_gamma   90.00
#
_symmetry.space_group_name_H-M   'P 1'
#
loop_
_entity.id
_entity.type
_entity.pdbx_description
1 polymer ?
#
loop_
_entity_poly.entity_id
_entity_poly.type
_entity_poly.pdbx_seq_one_letter_code
_entity_poly.pdbx_strand_id
1 'polypeptide(L)'
;NAPSTKSLKYAIRSGLIKNCPITKEAINHAEAIFGPDASTLKGKSTRPTPKKTYDDFFSPPEEFYQHNRSITVCIDHMEIENAKFLTCIDTTVCYRSCIPVQNLKTDPVFEALDKIFRHYNKAGFQVKIIKCDRAFIPLTHDMLDNMGVTIDPTAAGDHEPTAEQNNRTLKERVRVALAQLPYKVVPQVITECLGRQVAELLNVFPQKDSISSHFSPQQLIDNVNINYKSDMVAELGQYVHAIGTDSSNMMEPGSIEAIYIEPTKGQLTGHQGLNLNTKKMISPPKGVVLPVTNQVIQRVEAWAAAKEEAFDQDYEPEDEDERDFNLHGQFDDINDSKREELLADADNDVDDMGDYDYESDDDWGDEGNEEEEPIVADLDHHQENVDRGTDDIGSLVTDLEHLQEPPEEEIVFEPEELK
;
A
#
# COMPACT_ATOMS: atom_id res chain seq x y z
N ASN A 1 11.17 -32.07 -8.30
CA ASN A 1 9.89 -31.37 -8.57
C ASN A 1 9.17 -31.11 -7.26
N ALA A 2 8.84 -29.85 -6.95
CA ALA A 2 8.26 -29.44 -5.67
C ALA A 2 6.78 -29.91 -5.54
N PRO A 3 6.45 -30.86 -4.65
CA PRO A 3 5.06 -31.27 -4.41
C PRO A 3 4.29 -30.13 -3.72
N SER A 4 2.96 -30.11 -3.87
CA SER A 4 2.14 -29.14 -3.11
C SER A 4 2.27 -29.40 -1.61
N THR A 5 2.11 -28.37 -0.77
CA THR A 5 2.13 -28.53 0.69
C THR A 5 1.07 -29.52 1.16
N LYS A 6 -0.11 -29.56 0.53
CA LYS A 6 -1.15 -30.56 0.77
C LYS A 6 -0.68 -31.98 0.47
N SER A 7 -0.07 -32.20 -0.68
CA SER A 7 0.47 -33.51 -1.08
C SER A 7 1.60 -33.97 -0.15
N LEU A 8 2.48 -33.05 0.28
CA LEU A 8 3.55 -33.35 1.22
C LEU A 8 2.99 -33.74 2.59
N LYS A 9 2.02 -32.97 3.12
CA LYS A 9 1.33 -33.30 4.37
C LYS A 9 0.63 -34.66 4.29
N TYR A 10 0.01 -34.98 3.15
CA TYR A 10 -0.61 -36.28 2.92
C TYR A 10 0.41 -37.42 2.90
N ALA A 11 1.54 -37.26 2.21
CA ALA A 11 2.56 -38.30 2.10
C ALA A 11 3.20 -38.65 3.46
N ILE A 12 3.42 -37.65 4.32
CA ILE A 12 3.93 -37.86 5.67
C ILE A 12 2.89 -38.56 6.54
N ARG A 13 1.62 -38.11 6.51
CA ARG A 13 0.53 -38.74 7.28
C ARG A 13 0.28 -40.18 6.88
N SER A 14 0.43 -40.49 5.59
CA SER A 14 0.17 -41.82 5.03
C SER A 14 1.38 -42.75 5.11
N GLY A 15 2.49 -42.32 5.73
CA GLY A 15 3.70 -43.14 5.87
C GLY A 15 4.38 -43.51 4.55
N LEU A 16 4.12 -42.77 3.46
CA LEU A 16 4.68 -43.06 2.13
C LEU A 16 6.20 -42.89 2.09
N ILE A 17 6.76 -42.09 3.01
CA ILE A 17 8.19 -41.81 3.12
C ILE A 17 8.73 -42.53 4.35
N LYS A 18 9.44 -43.64 4.16
CA LYS A 18 10.09 -44.38 5.25
C LYS A 18 11.20 -43.54 5.89
N ASN A 19 11.33 -43.62 7.22
CA ASN A 19 12.35 -42.94 8.01
C ASN A 19 12.38 -41.40 7.85
N CYS A 20 11.23 -40.76 7.60
CA CYS A 20 11.15 -39.31 7.52
C CYS A 20 11.10 -38.71 8.94
N PRO A 21 12.06 -37.85 9.34
CA PRO A 21 12.03 -37.20 10.65
C PRO A 21 11.10 -35.98 10.70
N ILE A 22 10.52 -35.59 9.56
CA ILE A 22 9.69 -34.39 9.43
C ILE A 22 8.25 -34.74 9.80
N THR A 23 7.67 -33.96 10.72
CA THR A 23 6.26 -34.10 11.11
C THR A 23 5.37 -33.12 10.35
N LYS A 24 4.06 -33.34 10.39
CA LYS A 24 3.07 -32.41 9.82
C LYS A 24 3.17 -31.03 10.50
N GLU A 25 3.41 -31.01 11.79
CA GLU A 25 3.57 -29.82 12.61
C GLU A 25 4.80 -29.03 12.16
N ALA A 26 5.93 -29.72 11.89
CA ALA A 26 7.13 -29.09 11.35
C ALA A 26 6.87 -28.40 9.99
N ILE A 27 6.04 -29.00 9.12
CA ILE A 27 5.63 -28.36 7.86
C ILE A 27 4.76 -27.13 8.12
N ASN A 28 3.79 -27.20 9.03
CA ASN A 28 2.95 -26.05 9.36
C ASN A 28 3.78 -24.90 9.93
N HIS A 29 4.75 -25.19 10.79
CA HIS A 29 5.65 -24.19 11.36
C HIS A 29 6.53 -23.58 10.27
N ALA A 30 7.06 -24.40 9.36
CA ALA A 30 7.83 -23.90 8.22
C ALA A 30 6.99 -22.99 7.31
N GLU A 31 5.74 -23.35 7.02
CA GLU A 31 4.83 -22.55 6.20
C GLU A 31 4.46 -21.22 6.90
N ALA A 32 4.30 -21.22 8.23
CA ALA A 32 4.04 -20.01 9.00
C ALA A 32 5.26 -19.07 9.08
N ILE A 33 6.47 -19.62 9.20
CA ILE A 33 7.71 -18.84 9.33
C ILE A 33 8.20 -18.33 7.97
N PHE A 34 8.23 -19.21 6.97
CA PHE A 34 8.86 -18.94 5.68
C PHE A 34 7.86 -18.55 4.58
N GLY A 35 6.56 -18.72 4.84
CA GLY A 35 5.53 -18.54 3.84
C GLY A 35 5.56 -19.62 2.76
N PRO A 36 4.88 -19.39 1.63
CA PRO A 36 4.89 -20.30 0.49
C PRO A 36 6.27 -20.37 -0.18
N ASP A 37 6.62 -21.54 -0.71
CA ASP A 37 7.88 -21.73 -1.44
C ASP A 37 7.97 -20.85 -2.68
N ALA A 38 8.99 -19.99 -2.72
CA ALA A 38 9.29 -19.08 -3.82
C ALA A 38 9.47 -19.80 -5.17
N SER A 39 10.06 -21.01 -5.18
CA SER A 39 10.24 -21.79 -6.42
C SER A 39 8.89 -22.26 -6.97
N THR A 40 7.99 -22.67 -6.08
CA THR A 40 6.62 -23.05 -6.41
C THR A 40 5.82 -21.85 -6.91
N LEU A 41 5.97 -20.66 -6.31
CA LEU A 41 5.34 -19.44 -6.80
C LEU A 41 5.80 -19.11 -8.22
N LYS A 42 7.11 -19.10 -8.48
CA LYS A 42 7.66 -18.84 -9.82
C LYS A 42 7.22 -19.86 -10.87
N GLY A 43 7.13 -21.14 -10.49
CA GLY A 43 6.88 -22.22 -11.44
C GLY A 43 5.40 -22.58 -11.66
N LYS A 44 4.50 -22.19 -10.75
CA LYS A 44 3.09 -22.61 -10.79
C LYS A 44 2.07 -21.47 -10.69
N SER A 45 2.51 -20.24 -10.44
CA SER A 45 1.56 -19.12 -10.38
C SER A 45 1.04 -18.79 -11.77
N THR A 46 -0.27 -18.57 -11.85
CA THR A 46 -0.97 -18.12 -13.05
C THR A 46 -1.55 -16.73 -12.80
N ARG A 47 -1.72 -15.94 -13.87
CA ARG A 47 -2.41 -14.66 -13.78
C ARG A 47 -3.80 -14.86 -13.17
N PRO A 48 -4.17 -14.13 -12.10
CA PRO A 48 -5.51 -14.22 -11.53
C PRO A 48 -6.53 -13.63 -12.50
N THR A 49 -7.75 -14.16 -12.47
CA THR A 49 -8.87 -13.55 -13.20
C THR A 49 -9.24 -12.21 -12.55
N PRO A 50 -9.45 -11.15 -13.33
CA PRO A 50 -9.85 -9.86 -12.78
C PRO A 50 -11.20 -10.02 -12.08
N LYS A 51 -11.28 -9.54 -10.84
CA LYS A 51 -12.55 -9.47 -10.11
C LYS A 51 -13.23 -8.16 -10.50
N LYS A 52 -14.56 -8.22 -10.68
CA LYS A 52 -15.36 -7.02 -10.84
C LYS A 52 -15.39 -6.29 -9.48
N THR A 53 -14.85 -5.09 -9.43
CA THR A 53 -14.94 -4.20 -8.27
C THR A 53 -16.29 -3.49 -8.30
N TYR A 54 -16.89 -3.28 -7.14
CA TYR A 54 -18.04 -2.39 -6.97
C TYR A 54 -17.52 -1.12 -6.32
N ASP A 55 -17.85 0.02 -6.88
CA ASP A 55 -17.47 1.30 -6.32
C ASP A 55 -18.36 1.61 -5.11
N ASP A 56 -17.80 1.46 -3.90
CA ASP A 56 -18.43 1.91 -2.66
C ASP A 56 -18.20 3.42 -2.51
N PHE A 57 -18.91 4.20 -3.33
CA PHE A 57 -18.86 5.66 -3.27
C PHE A 57 -19.43 6.16 -1.94
N PHE A 58 -18.62 6.92 -1.20
CA PHE A 58 -19.08 7.72 -0.08
C PHE A 58 -19.59 9.06 -0.62
N SER A 59 -20.80 9.45 -0.24
CA SER A 59 -21.34 10.77 -0.58
C SER A 59 -21.36 11.62 0.68
N PRO A 60 -20.48 12.63 0.79
CA PRO A 60 -20.51 13.55 1.92
C PRO A 60 -21.84 14.30 1.97
N PRO A 61 -22.40 14.52 3.17
CA PRO A 61 -23.58 15.36 3.37
C PRO A 61 -23.42 16.74 2.72
N GLU A 62 -24.47 17.20 2.02
CA GLU A 62 -24.42 18.43 1.21
C GLU A 62 -24.16 19.68 2.07
N GLU A 63 -24.49 19.63 3.37
CA GLU A 63 -24.26 20.68 4.35
C GLU A 63 -22.77 21.06 4.47
N PHE A 64 -21.86 20.11 4.27
CA PHE A 64 -20.42 20.38 4.33
C PHE A 64 -19.98 21.35 3.24
N TYR A 65 -20.63 21.35 2.06
CA TYR A 65 -20.27 22.21 0.95
C TYR A 65 -20.91 23.59 1.00
N GLN A 66 -22.08 23.74 1.66
CA GLN A 66 -22.86 24.97 1.63
C GLN A 66 -22.08 26.19 2.16
N HIS A 67 -21.29 26.00 3.22
CA HIS A 67 -20.54 27.08 3.87
C HIS A 67 -19.02 26.94 3.75
N ASN A 68 -18.51 25.76 3.37
CA ASN A 68 -17.07 25.46 3.40
C ASN A 68 -16.46 25.22 2.02
N ARG A 69 -17.15 25.61 0.94
CA ARG A 69 -16.67 25.37 -0.42
C ARG A 69 -15.34 26.07 -0.72
N SER A 70 -15.13 27.25 -0.16
CA SER A 70 -13.88 28.01 -0.31
C SER A 70 -12.89 27.60 0.78
N ILE A 71 -11.76 27.02 0.38
CA ILE A 71 -10.75 26.50 1.31
C ILE A 71 -9.50 27.40 1.31
N THR A 72 -8.91 27.56 2.50
CA THR A 72 -7.56 28.08 2.68
C THR A 72 -6.60 26.92 2.94
N VAL A 73 -5.54 26.85 2.15
CA VAL A 73 -4.47 25.86 2.29
C VAL A 73 -3.20 26.53 2.77
N CYS A 74 -2.45 25.84 3.63
CA CYS A 74 -1.10 26.20 4.04
C CYS A 74 -0.12 25.27 3.35
N ILE A 75 0.87 25.83 2.64
CA ILE A 75 1.88 25.04 1.92
C ILE A 75 3.29 25.34 2.42
N ASP A 76 4.15 24.34 2.36
CA ASP A 76 5.57 24.48 2.66
C ASP A 76 6.40 23.41 1.93
N HIS A 77 7.71 23.63 1.86
CA HIS A 77 8.68 22.67 1.36
C HIS A 77 9.13 21.74 2.47
N MET A 78 9.22 20.45 2.15
CA MET A 78 9.74 19.45 3.08
C MET A 78 10.83 18.63 2.38
N GLU A 79 11.96 18.44 3.06
CA GLU A 79 13.02 17.54 2.62
C GLU A 79 13.19 16.41 3.65
N ILE A 80 13.25 15.18 3.15
CA ILE A 80 13.47 13.95 3.93
C ILE A 80 14.56 13.15 3.22
N GLU A 81 15.70 13.01 3.88
CA GLU A 81 16.88 12.27 3.38
C GLU A 81 17.27 12.64 1.94
N ASN A 82 16.77 11.88 0.97
CA ASN A 82 17.08 11.96 -0.45
C ASN A 82 15.89 12.43 -1.32
N ALA A 83 14.78 12.84 -0.72
CA ALA A 83 13.56 13.25 -1.41
C ALA A 83 13.08 14.64 -0.95
N LYS A 84 12.48 15.38 -1.88
CA LYS A 84 11.91 16.72 -1.68
C LYS A 84 10.42 16.68 -1.96
N PHE A 85 9.65 17.44 -1.20
CA PHE A 85 8.19 17.41 -1.25
C PHE A 85 7.63 18.82 -1.22
N LEU A 86 6.54 19.01 -1.95
CA LEU A 86 5.56 20.03 -1.64
C LEU A 86 4.55 19.44 -0.65
N THR A 87 4.41 20.10 0.48
CA THR A 87 3.43 19.73 1.51
C THR A 87 2.31 20.74 1.54
N CYS A 88 1.11 20.27 1.82
CA CYS A 88 -0.09 21.08 1.91
C CYS A 88 -0.95 20.54 3.03
N ILE A 89 -1.51 21.43 3.82
CA ILE A 89 -2.58 21.12 4.77
C ILE A 89 -3.67 22.17 4.62
N ASP A 90 -4.92 21.74 4.55
CA ASP A 90 -6.02 22.67 4.57
C ASP A 90 -6.54 22.95 5.98
N THR A 91 -7.07 24.15 6.16
CA THR A 91 -7.50 24.66 7.47
C THR A 91 -8.95 24.29 7.82
N THR A 92 -9.67 23.63 6.92
CA THR A 92 -11.11 23.40 7.04
C THR A 92 -11.42 21.92 7.23
N VAL A 93 -11.00 21.07 6.29
CA VAL A 93 -11.15 19.62 6.29
C VAL A 93 -9.98 18.95 7.02
N CYS A 94 -8.82 19.61 7.11
CA CYS A 94 -7.56 19.08 7.66
C CYS A 94 -6.97 17.91 6.86
N TYR A 95 -7.25 17.88 5.55
CA TYR A 95 -6.64 17.02 4.55
C TYR A 95 -5.19 17.44 4.30
N ARG A 96 -4.29 16.45 4.38
CA ARG A 96 -2.85 16.62 4.16
C ARG A 96 -2.46 16.04 2.81
N SER A 97 -1.73 16.81 2.02
CA SER A 97 -1.08 16.33 0.79
C SER A 97 0.43 16.41 0.95
N CYS A 98 1.12 15.38 0.47
CA CYS A 98 2.58 15.34 0.41
C CYS A 98 2.99 14.83 -0.97
N ILE A 99 3.33 15.75 -1.87
CA ILE A 99 3.64 15.44 -3.26
C ILE A 99 5.15 15.53 -3.46
N PRO A 100 5.83 14.44 -3.88
CA PRO A 100 7.25 14.48 -4.20
C PRO A 100 7.51 15.39 -5.40
N VAL A 101 8.56 16.20 -5.33
CA VAL A 101 8.99 17.12 -6.38
C VAL A 101 10.46 16.89 -6.69
N GLN A 102 10.82 16.97 -7.97
CA GLN A 102 12.20 16.75 -8.42
C GLN A 102 13.16 17.80 -7.83
N ASN A 103 12.70 19.05 -7.70
CA ASN A 103 13.43 20.16 -7.10
C ASN A 103 12.45 21.24 -6.62
N LEU A 104 12.96 22.19 -5.82
CA LEU A 104 12.17 23.28 -5.22
C LEU A 104 12.08 24.52 -6.13
N LYS A 105 12.21 24.36 -7.46
CA LYS A 105 11.99 25.46 -8.39
C LYS A 105 10.50 25.65 -8.65
N THR A 106 10.16 26.78 -9.24
CA THR A 106 8.77 27.19 -9.49
C THR A 106 7.99 26.16 -10.31
N ASP A 107 8.54 25.62 -11.40
CA ASP A 107 7.76 24.77 -12.33
C ASP A 107 7.31 23.44 -11.69
N PRO A 108 8.18 22.61 -11.07
CA PRO A 108 7.74 21.38 -10.42
C PRO A 108 6.80 21.62 -9.23
N VAL A 109 6.99 22.73 -8.52
CA VAL A 109 6.11 23.13 -7.41
C VAL A 109 4.73 23.50 -7.94
N PHE A 110 4.67 24.18 -9.08
CA PHE A 110 3.40 24.52 -9.72
C PHE A 110 2.65 23.28 -10.20
N GLU A 111 3.33 22.33 -10.85
CA GLU A 111 2.73 21.05 -11.25
C GLU A 111 2.14 20.30 -10.03
N ALA A 112 2.86 20.30 -8.91
CA ALA A 112 2.37 19.73 -7.67
C ALA A 112 1.14 20.50 -7.12
N LEU A 113 1.13 21.84 -7.17
CA LEU A 113 -0.04 22.64 -6.79
C LEU A 113 -1.26 22.37 -7.68
N ASP A 114 -1.06 22.24 -8.99
CA ASP A 114 -2.12 21.91 -9.93
C ASP A 114 -2.76 20.54 -9.61
N LYS A 115 -1.93 19.53 -9.30
CA LYS A 115 -2.42 18.22 -8.82
C LYS A 115 -3.28 18.36 -7.56
N ILE A 116 -2.84 19.15 -6.58
CA ILE A 116 -3.61 19.41 -5.34
C ILE A 116 -4.94 20.09 -5.66
N PHE A 117 -4.94 21.09 -6.54
CA PHE A 117 -6.17 21.84 -6.85
C PHE A 117 -7.17 21.02 -7.63
N ARG A 118 -6.71 20.23 -8.62
CA ARG A 118 -7.55 19.26 -9.33
C ARG A 118 -8.20 18.29 -8.35
N HIS A 119 -7.47 17.85 -7.33
CA HIS A 119 -7.99 16.95 -6.30
C HIS A 119 -9.13 17.60 -5.48
N TYR A 120 -8.94 18.81 -4.97
CA TYR A 120 -10.00 19.56 -4.28
C TYR A 120 -11.20 19.86 -5.19
N ASN A 121 -10.95 20.25 -6.44
CA ASN A 121 -12.00 20.57 -7.41
C ASN A 121 -12.86 19.33 -7.74
N LYS A 122 -12.25 18.14 -7.89
CA LYS A 122 -12.96 16.86 -8.06
C LYS A 122 -13.88 16.57 -6.85
N ALA A 123 -13.45 16.94 -5.65
CA ALA A 123 -14.22 16.79 -4.41
C ALA A 123 -15.33 17.85 -4.21
N GLY A 124 -15.39 18.87 -5.06
CA GLY A 124 -16.36 19.97 -4.97
C GLY A 124 -15.89 21.18 -4.15
N PHE A 125 -14.69 21.14 -3.61
CA PHE A 125 -14.05 22.26 -2.90
C PHE A 125 -13.22 23.13 -3.85
N GLN A 126 -13.07 24.41 -3.52
CA GLN A 126 -12.29 25.37 -4.30
C GLN A 126 -11.27 26.05 -3.40
N VAL A 127 -9.99 25.86 -3.70
CA VAL A 127 -8.93 26.59 -3.03
C VAL A 127 -9.01 28.08 -3.42
N LYS A 128 -8.99 28.98 -2.44
CA LYS A 128 -9.06 30.44 -2.66
C LYS A 128 -7.85 31.19 -2.14
N ILE A 129 -7.30 30.73 -1.02
CA ILE A 129 -6.17 31.37 -0.36
C ILE A 129 -5.10 30.31 -0.15
N ILE A 130 -3.86 30.64 -0.53
CA ILE A 130 -2.67 29.88 -0.18
C ILE A 130 -1.89 30.69 0.84
N LYS A 131 -1.76 30.17 2.05
CA LYS A 131 -0.80 30.68 3.03
C LYS A 131 0.52 29.97 2.84
N CYS A 132 1.59 30.73 2.76
CA CYS A 132 2.92 30.18 2.54
C CYS A 132 4.01 31.11 3.03
N ASP A 133 5.20 30.54 3.14
CA ASP A 133 6.40 31.34 3.38
C ASP A 133 6.78 32.18 2.14
N ARG A 134 7.63 33.18 2.36
CA ARG A 134 8.11 34.07 1.29
C ARG A 134 8.89 33.37 0.18
N ALA A 135 9.37 32.15 0.42
CA ALA A 135 10.04 31.32 -0.59
C ALA A 135 9.15 31.03 -1.82
N PHE A 136 7.83 31.10 -1.65
CA PHE A 136 6.83 30.83 -2.68
C PHE A 136 6.39 32.08 -3.46
N ILE A 137 6.87 33.28 -3.11
CA ILE A 137 6.58 34.54 -3.83
C ILE A 137 6.95 34.49 -5.32
N PRO A 138 8.03 33.79 -5.76
CA PRO A 138 8.34 33.65 -7.18
C PRO A 138 7.30 32.88 -8.00
N LEU A 139 6.29 32.23 -7.38
CA LEU A 139 5.11 31.76 -8.10
C LEU A 139 4.44 32.99 -8.74
N THR A 140 4.53 33.08 -10.07
CA THR A 140 4.15 34.28 -10.81
C THR A 140 2.66 34.55 -10.70
N HIS A 141 2.28 35.83 -10.65
CA HIS A 141 0.88 36.24 -10.61
C HIS A 141 0.08 35.65 -11.78
N ASP A 142 0.65 35.57 -12.99
CA ASP A 142 -0.01 35.02 -14.17
C ASP A 142 -0.46 33.56 -14.00
N MET A 143 0.34 32.73 -13.31
CA MET A 143 0.02 31.31 -13.09
C MET A 143 -1.13 31.15 -12.08
N LEU A 144 -1.17 31.99 -11.05
CA LEU A 144 -2.16 31.95 -9.97
C LEU A 144 -3.47 32.64 -10.36
N ASP A 145 -3.37 33.71 -11.15
CA ASP A 145 -4.51 34.45 -11.69
C ASP A 145 -5.37 33.55 -12.59
N ASN A 146 -4.73 32.67 -13.37
CA ASN A 146 -5.44 31.63 -14.15
C ASN A 146 -6.21 30.63 -13.28
N MET A 147 -5.74 30.37 -12.05
CA MET A 147 -6.39 29.47 -11.10
C MET A 147 -7.44 30.19 -10.21
N GLY A 148 -7.45 31.53 -10.21
CA GLY A 148 -8.35 32.34 -9.38
C GLY A 148 -8.04 32.24 -7.88
N VAL A 149 -6.75 32.16 -7.53
CA VAL A 149 -6.25 31.96 -6.17
C VAL A 149 -5.39 33.13 -5.71
N THR A 150 -5.51 33.52 -4.45
CA THR A 150 -4.68 34.57 -3.83
C THR A 150 -3.61 33.95 -2.95
N ILE A 151 -2.35 34.36 -3.13
CA ILE A 151 -1.27 34.02 -2.20
C ILE A 151 -1.22 35.05 -1.07
N ASP A 152 -1.20 34.55 0.16
CA ASP A 152 -1.05 35.32 1.40
C ASP A 152 0.28 34.93 2.06
N PRO A 153 1.40 35.58 1.70
CA PRO A 153 2.70 35.22 2.22
C PRO A 153 2.90 35.78 3.64
N THR A 154 3.64 35.05 4.46
CA THR A 154 4.04 35.52 5.79
C THR A 154 4.91 36.78 5.75
N ALA A 155 5.00 37.44 6.91
CA ALA A 155 5.88 38.59 7.07
C ALA A 155 7.36 38.22 6.87
N ALA A 156 8.20 39.22 6.61
CA ALA A 156 9.61 38.98 6.37
C ALA A 156 10.31 38.39 7.60
N GLY A 157 10.80 37.16 7.47
CA GLY A 157 11.48 36.41 8.54
C GLY A 157 10.57 35.51 9.37
N ASP A 158 9.26 35.51 9.12
CA ASP A 158 8.29 34.65 9.80
C ASP A 158 7.92 33.43 8.94
N HIS A 159 7.65 32.31 9.61
CA HIS A 159 7.17 31.07 9.00
C HIS A 159 5.65 30.91 9.19
N GLU A 160 5.00 30.16 8.30
CA GLU A 160 3.58 29.79 8.44
C GLU A 160 3.45 28.63 9.43
N PRO A 161 2.97 28.87 10.67
CA PRO A 161 3.07 27.90 11.78
C PRO A 161 2.29 26.62 11.51
N THR A 162 1.16 26.72 10.78
CA THR A 162 0.33 25.57 10.42
C THR A 162 1.08 24.60 9.49
N ALA A 163 1.80 25.16 8.51
CA ALA A 163 2.58 24.38 7.57
C ALA A 163 3.81 23.75 8.24
N GLU A 164 4.49 24.51 9.11
CA GLU A 164 5.62 24.01 9.90
C GLU A 164 5.20 22.84 10.81
N GLN A 165 4.08 22.98 11.53
CA GLN A 165 3.55 21.92 12.39
C GLN A 165 3.16 20.67 11.60
N ASN A 166 2.57 20.85 10.41
CA ASN A 166 2.30 19.75 9.49
C ASN A 166 3.59 19.02 9.09
N ASN A 167 4.63 19.76 8.72
CA ASN A 167 5.92 19.19 8.31
C ASN A 167 6.62 18.46 9.44
N ARG A 168 6.53 18.97 10.68
CA ARG A 168 7.01 18.26 11.86
C ARG A 168 6.30 16.92 12.03
N THR A 169 4.97 16.90 11.93
CA THR A 169 4.15 15.68 12.06
C THR A 169 4.48 14.66 10.97
N LEU A 170 4.56 15.10 9.71
CA LEU A 170 4.91 14.24 8.58
C LEU A 170 6.33 13.65 8.75
N LYS A 171 7.33 14.48 9.07
CA LYS A 171 8.71 14.00 9.30
C LYS A 171 8.79 12.99 10.43
N GLU A 172 8.08 13.21 11.54
CA GLU A 172 8.05 12.27 12.66
C GLU A 172 7.49 10.91 12.22
N ARG A 173 6.35 10.89 11.54
CA ARG A 173 5.72 9.65 11.05
C ARG A 173 6.58 8.94 10.01
N VAL A 174 7.20 9.69 9.09
CA VAL A 174 8.13 9.11 8.12
C VAL A 174 9.35 8.51 8.80
N ARG A 175 9.92 9.16 9.83
CA ARG A 175 11.04 8.59 10.61
C ARG A 175 10.66 7.27 11.27
N VAL A 176 9.46 7.19 11.86
CA VAL A 176 8.96 5.94 12.46
C VAL A 176 8.84 4.84 11.41
N ALA A 177 8.26 5.14 10.26
CA ALA A 177 8.09 4.15 9.20
C ALA A 177 9.43 3.71 8.59
N LEU A 178 10.39 4.63 8.39
CA LEU A 178 11.75 4.29 7.97
C LEU A 178 12.44 3.37 8.98
N ALA A 179 12.26 3.59 10.28
CA ALA A 179 12.83 2.75 11.33
C ALA A 179 12.23 1.34 11.39
N GLN A 180 11.02 1.14 10.88
CA GLN A 180 10.37 -0.18 10.78
C GLN A 180 10.87 -0.99 9.57
N LEU A 181 11.41 -0.33 8.55
CA LEU A 181 11.91 -1.01 7.36
C LEU A 181 13.18 -1.81 7.67
N PRO A 182 13.38 -2.98 7.04
CA PRO A 182 14.55 -3.82 7.25
C PRO A 182 15.81 -3.31 6.53
N TYR A 183 15.77 -2.10 5.95
CA TYR A 183 16.83 -1.52 5.12
C TYR A 183 17.51 -0.38 5.86
N LYS A 184 18.85 -0.35 5.88
CA LYS A 184 19.60 0.76 6.50
C LYS A 184 19.61 2.03 5.65
N VAL A 185 19.50 1.87 4.34
CA VAL A 185 19.46 2.97 3.37
C VAL A 185 18.38 2.63 2.35
N VAL A 186 17.48 3.58 2.10
CA VAL A 186 16.34 3.39 1.20
C VAL A 186 16.51 4.17 -0.10
N PRO A 187 16.12 3.60 -1.26
CA PRO A 187 16.07 4.33 -2.53
C PRO A 187 15.09 5.51 -2.46
N GLN A 188 15.37 6.58 -3.20
CA GLN A 188 14.54 7.79 -3.23
C GLN A 188 13.08 7.49 -3.55
N VAL A 189 12.79 6.58 -4.49
CA VAL A 189 11.43 6.15 -4.84
C VAL A 189 10.66 5.63 -3.61
N ILE A 190 11.31 4.89 -2.71
CA ILE A 190 10.67 4.39 -1.49
C ILE A 190 10.39 5.56 -0.54
N THR A 191 11.35 6.48 -0.37
CA THR A 191 11.17 7.69 0.45
C THR A 191 10.02 8.56 -0.06
N GLU A 192 9.92 8.76 -1.37
CA GLU A 192 8.86 9.52 -2.03
C GLU A 192 7.48 8.90 -1.81
N CYS A 193 7.37 7.59 -2.03
CA CYS A 193 6.12 6.87 -1.77
C CYS A 193 5.76 6.87 -0.29
N LEU A 194 6.76 6.78 0.59
CA LEU A 194 6.54 6.79 2.03
C LEU A 194 6.01 8.14 2.54
N GLY A 195 6.58 9.26 2.08
CA GLY A 195 6.08 10.59 2.43
C GLY A 195 4.63 10.79 2.04
N ARG A 196 4.26 10.33 0.83
CA ARG A 196 2.89 10.37 0.34
C ARG A 196 1.95 9.46 1.13
N GLN A 197 2.33 8.19 1.35
CA GLN A 197 1.53 7.23 2.11
C GLN A 197 1.30 7.66 3.56
N VAL A 198 2.29 8.28 4.20
CA VAL A 198 2.15 8.84 5.55
C VAL A 198 1.10 9.95 5.58
N ALA A 199 1.07 10.84 4.60
CA ALA A 199 0.03 11.88 4.50
C ALA A 199 -1.36 11.25 4.30
N GLU A 200 -1.46 10.25 3.43
CA GLU A 200 -2.71 9.50 3.18
C GLU A 200 -3.21 8.80 4.46
N LEU A 201 -2.33 8.13 5.20
CA LEU A 201 -2.68 7.46 6.47
C LEU A 201 -3.15 8.44 7.54
N LEU A 202 -2.61 9.66 7.58
CA LEU A 202 -3.10 10.71 8.50
C LEU A 202 -4.50 11.20 8.13
N ASN A 203 -4.89 11.10 6.86
CA ASN A 203 -6.22 11.49 6.37
C ASN A 203 -7.30 10.41 6.63
N VAL A 204 -6.90 9.19 7.00
CA VAL A 204 -7.82 8.07 7.29
C VAL A 204 -8.65 8.34 8.55
N PHE A 205 -8.08 9.05 9.52
CA PHE A 205 -8.71 9.27 10.82
C PHE A 205 -9.34 10.67 10.90
N PRO A 206 -10.55 10.81 11.48
CA PRO A 206 -11.15 12.11 11.75
C PRO A 206 -10.20 13.02 12.53
N GLN A 207 -10.11 14.28 12.10
CA GLN A 207 -9.26 15.29 12.74
C GLN A 207 -10.11 16.17 13.64
N LYS A 208 -9.58 16.51 14.81
CA LYS A 208 -10.29 17.31 15.82
C LYS A 208 -10.72 18.68 15.29
N ASP A 209 -9.88 19.31 14.48
CA ASP A 209 -10.09 20.65 13.95
C ASP A 209 -10.79 20.65 12.58
N SER A 210 -11.21 19.47 12.08
CA SER A 210 -11.95 19.34 10.83
C SER A 210 -13.41 19.80 10.97
N ILE A 211 -14.04 20.14 9.84
CA ILE A 211 -15.48 20.38 9.75
C ILE A 211 -16.35 19.21 10.22
N SER A 212 -15.80 18.00 10.30
CA SER A 212 -16.50 16.80 10.79
C SER A 212 -15.73 16.10 11.89
N SER A 213 -16.42 15.81 13.00
CA SER A 213 -15.91 14.95 14.07
C SER A 213 -16.04 13.45 13.75
N HIS A 214 -16.80 13.09 12.71
CA HIS A 214 -17.15 11.70 12.41
C HIS A 214 -16.60 11.19 11.08
N PHE A 215 -16.38 12.09 10.12
CA PHE A 215 -15.85 11.75 8.80
C PHE A 215 -14.39 12.13 8.73
N SER A 216 -13.59 11.26 8.14
CA SER A 216 -12.17 11.54 7.94
C SER A 216 -11.95 12.53 6.80
N PRO A 217 -10.82 13.27 6.79
CA PRO A 217 -10.46 14.09 5.65
C PRO A 217 -10.48 13.32 4.33
N GLN A 218 -10.03 12.07 4.34
CA GLN A 218 -10.04 11.21 3.16
C GLN A 218 -11.46 10.96 2.65
N GLN A 219 -12.42 10.66 3.53
CA GLN A 219 -13.81 10.46 3.11
C GLN A 219 -14.41 11.72 2.49
N LEU A 220 -14.09 12.89 3.06
CA LEU A 220 -14.64 14.17 2.61
C LEU A 220 -14.04 14.65 1.28
N ILE A 221 -12.78 14.32 0.99
CA ILE A 221 -12.09 14.73 -0.23
C ILE A 221 -12.14 13.64 -1.31
N ASP A 222 -11.76 12.40 -0.97
CA ASP A 222 -11.66 11.31 -1.95
C ASP A 222 -13.01 10.66 -2.26
N ASN A 223 -14.04 10.89 -1.44
CA ASN A 223 -15.37 10.28 -1.59
C ASN A 223 -15.35 8.74 -1.61
N VAL A 224 -14.37 8.14 -0.93
CA VAL A 224 -14.20 6.69 -0.83
C VAL A 224 -14.04 6.25 0.62
N ASN A 225 -14.49 5.03 0.89
CA ASN A 225 -14.17 4.33 2.13
C ASN A 225 -12.98 3.41 1.90
N ILE A 226 -12.17 3.25 2.93
CA ILE A 226 -11.04 2.32 2.91
C ILE A 226 -11.58 0.90 2.93
N ASN A 227 -11.11 0.09 1.99
CA ASN A 227 -11.41 -1.32 1.92
C ASN A 227 -10.19 -2.12 2.38
N TYR A 228 -10.31 -2.75 3.54
CA TYR A 228 -9.26 -3.57 4.13
C TYR A 228 -8.68 -4.62 3.16
N LYS A 229 -9.51 -5.23 2.31
CA LYS A 229 -9.08 -6.33 1.43
C LYS A 229 -8.29 -5.86 0.21
N SER A 230 -8.46 -4.62 -0.24
CA SER A 230 -7.70 -4.05 -1.36
C SER A 230 -6.56 -3.18 -0.86
N ASP A 231 -6.82 -2.36 0.15
CA ASP A 231 -5.95 -1.24 0.53
C ASP A 231 -4.93 -1.65 1.58
N MET A 232 -5.26 -2.64 2.42
CA MET A 232 -4.45 -3.08 3.57
C MET A 232 -3.90 -4.51 3.35
N VAL A 233 -3.46 -4.81 2.13
CA VAL A 233 -2.93 -6.15 1.77
C VAL A 233 -1.49 -6.36 2.25
N ALA A 234 -0.67 -5.32 2.18
CA ALA A 234 0.73 -5.35 2.57
C ALA A 234 1.20 -3.94 2.95
N GLU A 235 2.25 -3.86 3.76
CA GLU A 235 2.89 -2.59 4.13
C GLU A 235 3.94 -2.21 3.09
N LEU A 236 4.13 -0.91 2.87
CA LEU A 236 5.18 -0.39 2.00
C LEU A 236 6.55 -0.90 2.46
N GLY A 237 7.36 -1.36 1.52
CA GLY A 237 8.71 -1.87 1.79
C GLY A 237 8.78 -3.38 2.04
N GLN A 238 7.65 -4.09 2.16
CA GLN A 238 7.64 -5.54 2.31
C GLN A 238 8.09 -6.26 1.02
N TYR A 239 8.80 -7.38 1.17
CA TYR A 239 9.20 -8.20 0.03
C TYR A 239 8.02 -9.03 -0.47
N VAL A 240 7.74 -8.92 -1.77
CA VAL A 240 6.61 -9.61 -2.42
C VAL A 240 7.04 -10.34 -3.69
N HIS A 241 6.34 -11.44 -3.98
CA HIS A 241 6.28 -12.01 -5.31
C HIS A 241 5.04 -11.48 -6.02
N ALA A 242 5.26 -10.63 -7.01
CA ALA A 242 4.27 -10.06 -7.90
C ALA A 242 3.84 -11.10 -8.95
N ILE A 243 2.55 -11.41 -9.03
CA ILE A 243 1.99 -12.42 -9.93
C ILE A 243 1.07 -11.76 -10.95
N GLY A 244 1.16 -12.16 -12.21
CA GLY A 244 0.22 -11.76 -13.25
C GLY A 244 0.58 -10.47 -14.00
N THR A 245 1.84 -10.03 -13.91
CA THR A 245 2.45 -9.11 -14.89
C THR A 245 2.53 -9.79 -16.26
N ASP A 246 2.72 -9.02 -17.34
CA ASP A 246 2.69 -9.51 -18.74
C ASP A 246 3.33 -10.88 -18.91
N SER A 247 2.49 -11.89 -19.16
CA SER A 247 2.93 -13.26 -19.36
C SER A 247 3.22 -13.46 -20.84
N SER A 248 4.49 -13.49 -21.21
CA SER A 248 4.88 -14.13 -22.45
C SER A 248 4.66 -15.65 -22.29
N ASN A 249 4.20 -16.36 -23.32
CA ASN A 249 4.05 -17.83 -23.29
C ASN A 249 5.41 -18.57 -23.26
N MET A 250 6.48 -17.91 -22.78
CA MET A 250 7.81 -18.48 -22.63
C MET A 250 7.97 -19.11 -21.24
N MET A 251 9.02 -19.91 -21.06
CA MET A 251 9.40 -20.53 -19.77
C MET A 251 9.95 -19.49 -18.76
N GLU A 252 9.37 -18.30 -18.73
CA GLU A 252 9.71 -17.24 -17.81
C GLU A 252 9.05 -17.50 -16.44
N PRO A 253 9.68 -17.07 -15.33
CA PRO A 253 9.07 -17.18 -14.01
C PRO A 253 7.70 -16.48 -13.98
N GLY A 254 6.66 -17.20 -13.57
CA GLY A 254 5.29 -16.66 -13.44
C GLY A 254 5.10 -15.66 -12.30
N SER A 255 6.17 -15.36 -11.54
CA SER A 255 6.21 -14.29 -10.55
C SER A 255 7.50 -13.47 -10.66
N ILE A 256 7.37 -12.18 -10.40
CA ILE A 256 8.46 -11.21 -10.34
C ILE A 256 8.74 -10.87 -8.88
N GLU A 257 10.02 -10.81 -8.51
CA GLU A 257 10.44 -10.36 -7.19
C GLU A 257 10.34 -8.82 -7.11
N ALA A 258 9.66 -8.30 -6.10
CA ALA A 258 9.44 -6.87 -5.95
C ALA A 258 9.38 -6.43 -4.48
N ILE A 259 9.53 -5.13 -4.26
CA ILE A 259 9.18 -4.47 -3.00
C ILE A 259 7.79 -3.88 -3.14
N TYR A 260 6.88 -4.18 -2.22
CA TYR A 260 5.54 -3.62 -2.22
C TYR A 260 5.60 -2.11 -1.97
N ILE A 261 4.79 -1.34 -2.71
CA ILE A 261 4.70 0.11 -2.54
C ILE A 261 3.31 0.46 -2.01
N GLU A 262 2.26 0.18 -2.77
CA GLU A 262 0.89 0.58 -2.44
C GLU A 262 -0.16 -0.17 -3.25
N PRO A 263 -1.44 -0.14 -2.86
CA PRO A 263 -2.54 -0.53 -3.74
C PRO A 263 -2.65 0.40 -4.96
N THR A 264 -3.09 -0.12 -6.10
CA THR A 264 -3.41 0.72 -7.26
C THR A 264 -4.72 1.45 -7.00
N LYS A 265 -4.71 2.78 -7.20
CA LYS A 265 -5.91 3.63 -7.12
C LYS A 265 -6.65 3.56 -8.47
N GLY A 266 -7.94 3.21 -8.46
CA GLY A 266 -8.78 3.08 -9.64
C GLY A 266 -9.78 1.92 -9.55
N GLN A 267 -10.60 1.72 -10.59
CA GLN A 267 -11.65 0.69 -10.61
C GLN A 267 -11.10 -0.75 -10.58
N LEU A 268 -9.85 -0.95 -11.02
CA LEU A 268 -9.20 -2.25 -11.02
C LEU A 268 -8.41 -2.44 -9.73
N THR A 269 -8.83 -3.41 -8.91
CA THR A 269 -8.10 -3.81 -7.70
C THR A 269 -6.75 -4.44 -8.11
N GLY A 270 -5.70 -3.64 -8.03
CA GLY A 270 -4.32 -4.04 -8.29
C GLY A 270 -3.39 -3.58 -7.19
N HIS A 271 -2.12 -3.90 -7.34
CA HIS A 271 -1.06 -3.47 -6.45
C HIS A 271 0.08 -2.88 -7.26
N GLN A 272 0.81 -1.94 -6.67
CA GLN A 272 2.05 -1.42 -7.19
C GLN A 272 3.23 -2.01 -6.41
N GLY A 273 4.28 -2.38 -7.13
CA GLY A 273 5.52 -2.84 -6.56
C GLY A 273 6.73 -2.37 -7.36
N LEU A 274 7.87 -2.26 -6.70
CA LEU A 274 9.15 -1.93 -7.29
C LEU A 274 9.91 -3.22 -7.64
N ASN A 275 10.08 -3.50 -8.93
CA ASN A 275 10.72 -4.72 -9.42
C ASN A 275 12.20 -4.79 -9.02
N LEU A 276 12.59 -5.83 -8.26
CA LEU A 276 13.93 -6.04 -7.72
C LEU A 276 15.06 -6.24 -8.75
N ASN A 277 14.74 -6.40 -10.03
CA ASN A 277 15.76 -6.56 -11.08
C ASN A 277 15.86 -5.30 -11.94
N THR A 278 14.72 -4.72 -12.34
CA THR A 278 14.68 -3.60 -13.28
C THR A 278 14.66 -2.24 -12.59
N LYS A 279 14.40 -2.19 -11.28
CA LYS A 279 14.18 -0.95 -10.50
C LYS A 279 12.98 -0.12 -10.97
N LYS A 280 12.07 -0.71 -11.77
CA LYS A 280 10.88 -0.03 -12.29
C LYS A 280 9.63 -0.43 -11.53
N MET A 281 8.67 0.49 -11.48
CA MET A 281 7.34 0.21 -10.97
C MET A 281 6.63 -0.81 -11.87
N ILE A 282 5.93 -1.74 -11.23
CA ILE A 282 5.07 -2.73 -11.86
C ILE A 282 3.71 -2.71 -11.16
N SER A 283 2.63 -2.99 -11.90
CA SER A 283 1.27 -3.01 -11.35
C SER A 283 0.67 -4.43 -11.37
N PRO A 284 1.18 -5.38 -10.56
CA PRO A 284 0.62 -6.72 -10.51
C PRO A 284 -0.80 -6.74 -9.91
N PRO A 285 -1.70 -7.59 -10.42
CA PRO A 285 -3.02 -7.81 -9.81
C PRO A 285 -2.94 -8.54 -8.46
N LYS A 286 -1.81 -9.18 -8.13
CA LYS A 286 -1.64 -9.92 -6.88
C LYS A 286 -0.18 -9.90 -6.42
N GLY A 287 0.03 -9.56 -5.14
CA GLY A 287 1.29 -9.77 -4.44
C GLY A 287 1.16 -10.87 -3.39
N VAL A 288 2.23 -11.66 -3.20
CA VAL A 288 2.37 -12.58 -2.06
C VAL A 288 3.55 -12.12 -1.22
N VAL A 289 3.29 -11.71 0.01
CA VAL A 289 4.33 -11.31 0.97
C VAL A 289 5.18 -12.51 1.37
N LEU A 290 6.49 -12.32 1.36
CA LEU A 290 7.48 -13.30 1.77
C LEU A 290 8.45 -12.68 2.77
N PRO A 291 9.06 -13.47 3.67
CA PRO A 291 10.10 -12.97 4.55
C PRO A 291 11.27 -12.38 3.78
N VAL A 292 11.69 -11.19 4.19
CA VAL A 292 12.81 -10.49 3.56
C VAL A 292 14.10 -11.28 3.81
N THR A 293 14.86 -11.54 2.75
CA THR A 293 16.16 -12.22 2.85
C THR A 293 17.32 -11.22 2.84
N ASN A 294 18.48 -11.61 3.37
CA ASN A 294 19.68 -10.77 3.34
C ASN A 294 20.09 -10.36 1.92
N GLN A 295 19.80 -11.19 0.91
CA GLN A 295 20.08 -10.85 -0.49
C GLN A 295 19.19 -9.72 -1.00
N VAL A 296 17.92 -9.69 -0.59
CA VAL A 296 16.98 -8.62 -0.93
C VAL A 296 17.42 -7.31 -0.25
N ILE A 297 17.77 -7.36 1.04
CA ILE A 297 18.26 -6.20 1.79
C ILE A 297 19.49 -5.59 1.10
N GLN A 298 20.50 -6.41 0.83
CA GLN A 298 21.71 -5.96 0.16
C GLN A 298 21.45 -5.34 -1.22
N ARG A 299 20.46 -5.87 -1.96
CA ARG A 299 20.10 -5.34 -3.28
C ARG A 299 19.45 -3.97 -3.19
N VAL A 300 18.48 -3.80 -2.29
CA VAL A 300 17.80 -2.51 -2.06
C VAL A 300 18.78 -1.46 -1.56
N GLU A 301 19.64 -1.81 -0.60
CA GLU A 301 20.67 -0.90 -0.07
C GLU A 301 21.70 -0.52 -1.16
N ALA A 302 22.11 -1.45 -2.01
CA ALA A 302 23.01 -1.17 -3.13
C ALA A 302 22.40 -0.20 -4.14
N TRP A 303 21.09 -0.25 -4.36
CA TRP A 303 20.40 0.71 -5.23
C TRP A 303 20.38 2.10 -4.65
N ALA A 304 20.09 2.22 -3.34
CA ALA A 304 20.09 3.49 -2.65
C ALA A 304 21.47 4.16 -2.70
N ALA A 305 22.54 3.37 -2.55
CA ALA A 305 23.91 3.85 -2.64
C ALA A 305 24.32 4.31 -4.05
N ALA A 306 23.71 3.76 -5.11
CA ALA A 306 24.06 4.07 -6.50
C ALA A 306 23.63 5.48 -6.94
N LYS A 307 22.75 6.17 -6.21
CA LYS A 307 22.24 7.52 -6.53
C LYS A 307 21.84 7.70 -8.01
N GLU A 308 21.32 6.65 -8.64
CA GLU A 308 20.82 6.74 -10.03
C GLU A 308 19.48 7.47 -10.07
N GLU A 309 19.27 8.16 -11.20
CA GLU A 309 18.38 9.30 -11.49
C GLU A 309 16.99 9.32 -10.82
N ALA A 310 16.54 10.57 -10.56
CA ALA A 310 15.19 10.88 -10.14
C ALA A 310 14.15 10.17 -11.02
N PHE A 311 13.15 9.61 -10.37
CA PHE A 311 12.07 8.88 -11.00
C PHE A 311 11.23 9.82 -11.86
N ASP A 312 11.00 9.43 -13.11
CA ASP A 312 10.04 10.08 -14.00
C ASP A 312 8.63 9.73 -13.51
N GLN A 313 7.88 10.73 -13.07
CA GLN A 313 6.56 10.57 -12.44
C GLN A 313 5.44 10.21 -13.42
N ASP A 314 5.76 9.88 -14.67
CA ASP A 314 4.81 9.59 -15.76
C ASP A 314 3.97 8.31 -15.57
N TYR A 315 3.83 7.78 -14.36
CA TYR A 315 2.74 6.85 -14.05
C TYR A 315 1.52 7.64 -13.57
N GLU A 316 0.80 8.21 -14.52
CA GLU A 316 -0.61 8.53 -14.34
C GLU A 316 -1.42 7.23 -14.52
N PRO A 317 -2.25 6.82 -13.56
CA PRO A 317 -3.35 5.94 -13.93
C PRO A 317 -4.18 6.70 -14.97
N GLU A 318 -4.38 6.11 -16.14
CA GLU A 318 -5.33 6.62 -17.13
C GLU A 318 -6.72 6.66 -16.45
N ASP A 319 -7.07 7.78 -15.84
CA ASP A 319 -8.44 8.12 -15.49
C ASP A 319 -9.16 8.33 -16.84
N GLU A 320 -9.86 7.30 -17.34
CA GLU A 320 -10.61 7.30 -18.62
C GLU A 320 -11.79 8.31 -18.69
N ASP A 321 -11.69 9.50 -18.09
CA ASP A 321 -12.73 10.54 -18.13
C ASP A 321 -12.21 11.91 -18.60
N GLU A 322 -11.15 11.95 -19.41
CA GLU A 322 -10.77 13.15 -20.15
C GLU A 322 -11.74 13.42 -21.32
N ARG A 323 -12.84 14.10 -21.04
CA ARG A 323 -13.59 14.81 -22.09
C ARG A 323 -12.87 16.10 -22.45
N ASP A 324 -12.07 16.00 -23.50
CA ASP A 324 -11.51 17.07 -24.33
C ASP A 324 -12.23 18.43 -24.22
N PHE A 325 -11.54 19.43 -23.68
CA PHE A 325 -11.72 20.82 -24.10
C PHE A 325 -10.41 21.33 -24.68
N ASN A 326 -10.29 21.08 -25.97
CA ASN A 326 -9.17 21.45 -26.82
C ASN A 326 -9.12 22.98 -27.00
N LEU A 327 -8.05 23.64 -26.54
CA LEU A 327 -7.65 24.96 -27.05
C LEU A 327 -6.13 25.02 -27.23
N HIS A 328 -5.68 24.56 -28.39
CA HIS A 328 -4.31 24.73 -28.88
C HIS A 328 -3.94 26.21 -29.03
N GLY A 329 -2.83 26.59 -28.41
CA GLY A 329 -2.04 27.77 -28.74
C GLY A 329 -0.56 27.42 -28.57
N GLN A 330 0.08 27.08 -29.69
CA GLN A 330 1.53 26.84 -29.86
C GLN A 330 2.39 27.87 -29.12
N PHE A 331 3.53 27.45 -28.55
CA PHE A 331 4.82 28.09 -28.85
C PHE A 331 6.00 27.18 -28.48
N ASP A 332 6.96 27.17 -29.40
CA ASP A 332 8.13 26.30 -29.52
C ASP A 332 9.26 26.60 -28.52
N ASP A 333 10.03 25.54 -28.25
CA ASP A 333 11.48 25.47 -27.99
C ASP A 333 12.25 26.76 -27.68
N ILE A 334 12.76 26.90 -26.44
CA ILE A 334 14.06 27.56 -26.21
C ILE A 334 14.92 26.80 -25.18
N ASN A 335 16.08 26.45 -25.70
CA ASN A 335 17.27 25.81 -25.17
C ASN A 335 17.93 26.53 -23.96
N ASP A 336 18.19 25.75 -22.92
CA ASP A 336 19.40 25.65 -22.08
C ASP A 336 20.38 26.85 -21.98
N SER A 337 20.57 27.37 -20.76
CA SER A 337 21.89 27.69 -20.16
C SER A 337 21.79 28.67 -18.97
N LYS A 338 21.99 28.15 -17.75
CA LYS A 338 22.96 28.65 -16.74
C LYS A 338 22.67 28.03 -15.37
N ARG A 339 23.59 27.17 -14.96
CA ARG A 339 23.71 26.50 -13.67
C ARG A 339 24.96 27.02 -12.99
N GLU A 340 24.79 27.72 -11.87
CA GLU A 340 25.72 28.04 -10.76
C GLU A 340 25.05 29.22 -10.03
N GLU A 341 24.94 29.31 -8.71
CA GLU A 341 25.79 28.89 -7.60
C GLU A 341 24.98 29.12 -6.31
N LEU A 342 25.53 28.70 -5.15
CA LEU A 342 25.16 29.07 -3.76
C LEU A 342 24.34 28.04 -2.98
N LEU A 343 25.08 27.05 -2.47
CA LEU A 343 24.96 26.53 -1.12
C LEU A 343 25.69 27.50 -0.16
N ALA A 344 25.07 27.92 0.94
CA ALA A 344 25.70 28.18 2.24
C ALA A 344 24.64 28.59 3.27
N ASP A 345 24.94 28.31 4.54
CA ASP A 345 24.25 28.66 5.80
C ASP A 345 23.36 27.52 6.33
N ALA A 346 23.89 26.54 7.08
CA ALA A 346 24.60 26.54 8.37
C ALA A 346 23.69 26.72 9.59
N ASP A 347 23.52 25.57 10.26
CA ASP A 347 23.64 25.34 11.70
C ASP A 347 22.53 25.72 12.71
N ASN A 348 22.29 24.69 13.54
CA ASN A 348 21.92 24.69 14.96
C ASN A 348 20.55 25.23 15.35
N ASP A 349 19.70 24.31 15.82
CA ASP A 349 19.19 24.45 17.18
C ASP A 349 18.97 23.09 17.86
N VAL A 350 19.43 23.07 19.11
CA VAL A 350 19.43 21.98 20.08
C VAL A 350 18.44 22.40 21.17
N ASP A 351 17.64 21.44 21.63
CA ASP A 351 16.76 21.46 22.81
C ASP A 351 15.48 22.33 22.76
N ASP A 352 14.31 21.67 22.71
CA ASP A 352 13.33 21.79 23.79
C ASP A 352 12.40 20.56 23.83
N MET A 353 12.48 19.82 24.94
CA MET A 353 11.62 18.69 25.28
C MET A 353 10.33 19.23 25.90
N GLY A 354 9.24 19.22 25.13
CA GLY A 354 7.90 19.56 25.60
C GLY A 354 7.01 18.32 25.69
N ASP A 355 6.69 17.97 26.93
CA ASP A 355 5.83 16.91 27.44
C ASP A 355 4.44 16.84 26.78
N TYR A 356 3.99 15.64 26.39
CA TYR A 356 2.56 15.39 26.11
C TYR A 356 2.09 14.30 27.06
N ASP A 357 1.48 14.75 28.15
CA ASP A 357 0.75 13.94 29.11
C ASP A 357 -0.36 13.14 28.41
N TYR A 358 -0.25 11.81 28.50
CA TYR A 358 -1.34 10.90 28.19
C TYR A 358 -2.22 10.82 29.44
N GLU A 359 -3.26 11.67 29.53
CA GLU A 359 -4.32 11.44 30.52
C GLU A 359 -5.08 10.17 30.10
N SER A 360 -4.74 9.10 30.82
CA SER A 360 -5.45 7.84 30.88
C SER A 360 -6.69 8.04 31.74
N ASP A 361 -7.87 8.02 31.13
CA ASP A 361 -9.13 7.81 31.84
C ASP A 361 -9.81 6.54 31.31
N ASP A 362 -9.69 5.49 32.11
CA ASP A 362 -10.54 4.30 32.10
C ASP A 362 -11.93 4.66 32.61
N ASP A 363 -12.98 4.30 31.88
CA ASP A 363 -14.28 3.97 32.49
C ASP A 363 -15.12 3.12 31.53
N TRP A 364 -15.27 1.82 31.84
CA TRP A 364 -16.53 1.07 31.67
C TRP A 364 -16.43 -0.22 32.51
N GLY A 365 -16.91 -0.14 33.76
CA GLY A 365 -17.38 -1.33 34.50
C GLY A 365 -18.78 -1.74 34.04
N ASP A 366 -18.97 -3.06 33.82
CA ASP A 366 -19.92 -3.95 34.54
C ASP A 366 -21.37 -3.88 34.00
N GLU A 367 -22.17 -4.91 33.74
CA GLU A 367 -22.33 -6.31 34.16
C GLU A 367 -22.86 -7.09 32.91
N GLY A 368 -22.46 -8.34 32.62
CA GLY A 368 -23.10 -9.54 33.16
C GLY A 368 -24.12 -10.18 32.20
N ASN A 369 -23.76 -11.30 31.54
CA ASN A 369 -24.59 -12.50 31.61
C ASN A 369 -23.80 -13.75 31.18
N GLU A 370 -23.75 -14.70 32.11
CA GLU A 370 -23.24 -16.05 32.03
C GLU A 370 -24.15 -16.91 31.15
N GLU A 371 -23.60 -17.74 30.26
CA GLU A 371 -24.09 -19.10 30.02
C GLU A 371 -22.89 -19.99 29.67
N GLU A 372 -22.46 -20.74 30.68
CA GLU A 372 -21.46 -21.80 30.62
C GLU A 372 -22.13 -23.18 30.46
N GLU A 373 -21.39 -24.11 29.85
CA GLU A 373 -21.46 -25.58 29.98
C GLU A 373 -22.42 -26.39 29.06
N PRO A 374 -22.17 -27.71 28.76
CA PRO A 374 -21.10 -28.56 29.30
C PRO A 374 -20.29 -29.42 28.31
N ILE A 375 -19.15 -29.84 28.86
CA ILE A 375 -18.33 -31.00 28.54
C ILE A 375 -19.16 -32.30 28.57
N VAL A 376 -19.02 -33.18 27.56
CA VAL A 376 -19.43 -34.59 27.68
C VAL A 376 -18.21 -35.51 27.70
N ALA A 377 -18.06 -36.17 28.83
CA ALA A 377 -17.13 -37.26 29.08
C ALA A 377 -17.66 -38.58 28.50
N ASP A 378 -16.69 -39.44 28.22
CA ASP A 378 -16.68 -40.88 27.96
C ASP A 378 -17.93 -41.70 28.30
N LEU A 379 -18.28 -42.60 27.37
CA LEU A 379 -18.92 -43.87 27.69
C LEU A 379 -18.20 -45.04 27.00
N ASP A 380 -17.79 -45.93 27.90
CA ASP A 380 -17.05 -47.17 27.86
C ASP A 380 -17.51 -48.30 26.93
N HIS A 381 -16.52 -49.20 26.70
CA HIS A 381 -16.61 -50.66 26.56
C HIS A 381 -17.10 -51.30 25.24
N HIS A 382 -16.15 -51.89 24.50
CA HIS A 382 -16.10 -53.35 24.40
C HIS A 382 -14.66 -53.85 24.18
N GLN A 383 -14.14 -54.51 25.20
CA GLN A 383 -12.91 -55.30 25.20
C GLN A 383 -13.26 -56.71 24.70
N GLU A 384 -12.60 -57.17 23.63
CA GLU A 384 -12.33 -58.60 23.45
C GLU A 384 -10.83 -58.78 23.21
N ASN A 385 -10.19 -59.43 24.18
CA ASN A 385 -8.84 -59.97 24.09
C ASN A 385 -8.88 -61.26 23.26
N VAL A 386 -8.00 -61.38 22.26
CA VAL A 386 -7.45 -62.68 21.87
C VAL A 386 -5.94 -62.55 21.75
N ASP A 387 -5.26 -63.40 22.50
CA ASP A 387 -3.81 -63.49 22.73
C ASP A 387 -3.19 -64.53 21.77
N ARG A 388 -1.91 -64.29 21.43
CA ARG A 388 -0.85 -65.19 20.90
C ARG A 388 -0.85 -65.64 19.44
N GLY A 389 0.30 -65.43 18.80
CA GLY A 389 0.85 -66.31 17.76
C GLY A 389 1.91 -65.64 16.89
N THR A 390 3.18 -65.74 17.28
CA THR A 390 4.30 -65.63 16.33
C THR A 390 4.31 -66.86 15.43
N ASP A 391 4.54 -66.69 14.13
CA ASP A 391 5.52 -67.42 13.31
C ASP A 391 5.21 -67.34 11.79
N ASP A 392 6.29 -67.22 11.02
CA ASP A 392 6.52 -67.61 9.62
C ASP A 392 5.91 -66.86 8.42
N ILE A 393 6.80 -66.07 7.80
CA ILE A 393 7.36 -66.23 6.44
C ILE A 393 6.40 -66.78 5.35
N GLY A 394 6.16 -65.93 4.34
CA GLY A 394 6.25 -66.35 2.95
C GLY A 394 5.00 -66.17 2.10
N SER A 395 5.20 -65.57 0.93
CA SER A 395 4.34 -65.64 -0.25
C SER A 395 2.99 -64.91 -0.17
N LEU A 396 2.93 -63.74 -0.80
CA LEU A 396 1.99 -63.47 -1.91
C LEU A 396 2.36 -62.11 -2.53
N VAL A 397 3.32 -62.18 -3.46
CA VAL A 397 3.44 -61.21 -4.54
C VAL A 397 2.55 -61.73 -5.65
N THR A 398 1.34 -61.20 -5.77
CA THR A 398 0.55 -61.10 -7.01
C THR A 398 -0.73 -60.34 -6.67
N ASP A 399 -1.23 -59.59 -7.63
CA ASP A 399 -2.50 -58.83 -7.63
C ASP A 399 -2.32 -57.33 -7.36
N LEU A 400 -1.42 -56.76 -8.15
CA LEU A 400 -1.28 -55.33 -8.42
C LEU A 400 -1.63 -55.13 -9.90
N GLU A 401 -2.87 -55.41 -10.28
CA GLU A 401 -3.48 -55.05 -11.57
C GLU A 401 -4.99 -55.27 -11.47
N HIS A 402 -5.77 -54.24 -11.81
CA HIS A 402 -7.25 -54.16 -11.82
C HIS A 402 -7.93 -53.54 -10.58
N LEU A 403 -7.79 -52.22 -10.45
CA LEU A 403 -8.91 -51.38 -10.04
C LEU A 403 -9.17 -50.37 -11.17
N GLN A 404 -10.18 -50.67 -11.98
CA GLN A 404 -10.77 -49.75 -12.95
C GLN A 404 -11.39 -48.55 -12.23
N GLU A 405 -11.20 -47.36 -12.78
CA GLU A 405 -11.90 -46.14 -12.35
C GLU A 405 -13.42 -46.32 -12.46
N PRO A 406 -14.23 -45.86 -11.48
CA PRO A 406 -15.68 -45.86 -11.62
C PRO A 406 -16.12 -44.81 -12.67
N PRO A 407 -17.17 -45.08 -13.47
CA PRO A 407 -17.62 -44.15 -14.51
C PRO A 407 -18.29 -42.90 -13.93
N GLU A 408 -18.10 -41.78 -14.62
CA GLU A 408 -18.72 -40.48 -14.34
C GLU A 408 -20.25 -40.55 -14.54
N GLU A 409 -21.03 -40.19 -13.52
CA GLU A 409 -22.48 -39.98 -13.67
C GLU A 409 -22.76 -38.64 -14.36
N GLU A 410 -23.33 -38.72 -15.56
CA GLU A 410 -23.81 -37.61 -16.37
C GLU A 410 -25.15 -37.12 -15.81
N ILE A 411 -25.17 -35.94 -15.18
CA ILE A 411 -26.40 -35.30 -14.67
C ILE A 411 -27.16 -34.67 -15.84
N VAL A 412 -28.22 -35.33 -16.29
CA VAL A 412 -29.18 -34.79 -17.27
C VAL A 412 -30.24 -33.96 -16.54
N PHE A 413 -30.32 -32.67 -16.81
CA PHE A 413 -31.43 -31.81 -16.40
C PHE A 413 -32.52 -31.81 -17.48
N GLU A 414 -33.73 -32.28 -17.15
CA GLU A 414 -34.92 -32.05 -17.96
C GLU A 414 -35.48 -30.62 -17.73
N PRO A 415 -35.96 -29.91 -18.76
CA PRO A 415 -36.53 -28.58 -18.62
C PRO A 415 -38.02 -28.66 -18.25
N GLU A 416 -38.41 -28.16 -17.07
CA GLU A 416 -39.81 -27.89 -16.75
C GLU A 416 -40.31 -26.66 -17.55
N GLU A 417 -41.45 -26.86 -18.22
CA GLU A 417 -42.15 -25.88 -19.03
C GLU A 417 -42.73 -24.74 -18.19
N LEU A 418 -42.43 -23.50 -18.59
CA LEU A 418 -43.17 -22.32 -18.15
C LEU A 418 -44.61 -22.36 -18.69
N LYS A 419 -45.58 -22.21 -17.77
CA LYS A 419 -46.86 -21.57 -18.03
C LYS A 419 -47.19 -20.59 -16.91
#